data_AF-A0A974E3I8-F1
#
_entry.id   AF-A0A974E3I8-F1
#
_cell.length_a   1.000
_cell.length_b   1.000
_cell.length_c   1.000
_cell.angle_alpha   90.00
_cell.angle_beta   90.00
_cell.angle_gamma   90.00
#
_symmetry.space_group_name_H-M   'P 1'
#
loop_
_entity.id
_entity.type
_entity.pdbx_description
1 polymer ?
#
loop_
_entity_poly.entity_id
_entity_poly.type
_entity_poly.pdbx_seq_one_letter_code
_entity_poly.pdbx_strand_id
1 'polypeptide(L)' 'MWDKQKREIKIRIQEHRGNIRNYKMNTQTDTPVSRHFVECKHNSMQLKWCILDEALPFRRGGNRLKKTIATRGKMD' A
#
# COMPACT_ATOMS: atom_id res chain seq x y z
N MET A 1 10.62 -8.76 -17.99
CA MET A 1 10.53 -7.51 -17.20
C MET A 1 9.14 -7.32 -16.59
N TRP A 2 8.08 -7.41 -17.41
CA TRP A 2 6.66 -7.33 -17.00
C TRP A 2 6.21 -8.36 -15.94
N ASP A 3 6.72 -9.60 -15.99
CA ASP A 3 6.30 -10.65 -15.04
C ASP A 3 6.78 -10.41 -13.61
N LYS A 4 7.92 -9.73 -13.44
CA LYS A 4 8.45 -9.38 -12.13
C LYS A 4 7.54 -8.36 -11.43
N GLN A 5 7.08 -7.34 -12.16
CA GLN A 5 6.16 -6.33 -11.63
C GLN A 5 4.82 -6.94 -11.24
N LYS A 6 4.25 -7.79 -12.09
CA LYS A 6 3.01 -8.53 -11.77
C LYS A 6 3.14 -9.33 -10.49
N ARG A 7 4.29 -9.97 -10.25
CA ARG A 7 4.55 -10.72 -9.01
C ARG A 7 4.61 -9.80 -7.80
N GLU A 8 5.37 -8.71 -7.87
CA GLU A 8 5.49 -7.75 -6.76
C GLU A 8 4.14 -7.10 -6.40
N ILE A 9 3.33 -6.76 -7.39
CA ILE A 9 1.96 -6.26 -7.21
C ILE A 9 1.11 -7.29 -6.45
N LYS A 10 1.12 -8.56 -6.91
CA LYS A 10 0.37 -9.64 -6.24
C LYS A 10 0.79 -9.83 -4.78
N ILE A 11 2.09 -9.77 -4.50
CA ILE A 11 2.62 -9.89 -3.13
C ILE A 11 2.06 -8.77 -2.25
N ARG A 12 2.12 -7.51 -2.70
CA ARG A 12 1.60 -6.37 -1.94
C ARG A 12 0.09 -6.46 -1.68
N ILE A 13 -0.68 -6.91 -2.68
CA ILE A 13 -2.13 -7.12 -2.51
C ILE A 13 -2.39 -8.20 -1.46
N GLN A 14 -1.63 -9.30 -1.49
CA GLN A 14 -1.76 -10.37 -0.51
C GLN A 14 -1.37 -9.91 0.89
N GLU A 15 -0.30 -9.13 1.01
CA GLU A 15 0.15 -8.53 2.27
C GLU A 15 -0.96 -7.65 2.87
N HIS A 16 -1.55 -6.74 2.08
CA HIS A 16 -2.68 -5.92 2.55
C HIS A 16 -3.88 -6.76 2.97
N ARG A 17 -4.24 -7.79 2.21
CA ARG A 17 -5.33 -8.71 2.59
C ARG A 17 -5.03 -9.43 3.91
N GLY A 18 -3.77 -9.85 4.11
CA GLY A 18 -3.30 -10.46 5.35
C GLY A 18 -3.39 -9.50 6.53
N ASN A 19 -2.95 -8.25 6.36
CA ASN A 19 -3.01 -7.22 7.39
C ASN A 19 -4.44 -6.86 7.78
N ILE A 20 -5.36 -6.78 6.81
CA ILE A 20 -6.79 -6.57 7.09
C ILE A 20 -7.37 -7.75 7.89
N ARG A 21 -7.09 -8.99 7.47
CA ARG A 21 -7.61 -10.20 8.13
C ARG A 21 -7.10 -10.35 9.56
N ASN A 22 -5.83 -10.03 9.79
CA ASN A 22 -5.14 -10.19 11.07
C ASN A 22 -4.98 -8.84 11.80
N TYR A 23 -5.88 -7.89 11.58
CA TYR A 23 -5.79 -6.57 12.18
C TYR A 23 -5.73 -6.66 13.70
N LYS A 24 -4.72 -6.01 14.29
CA LYS A 24 -4.59 -5.83 15.72
C LYS A 24 -3.96 -4.48 16.00
N MET A 25 -4.63 -3.69 16.83
CA MET A 25 -4.18 -2.35 17.22
C MET A 25 -2.77 -2.40 17.82
N ASN A 26 -1.95 -1.39 17.51
CA ASN A 26 -0.56 -1.26 17.99
C ASN A 26 0.36 -2.43 17.58
N THR A 27 0.10 -3.07 16.44
CA THR A 27 0.99 -4.08 15.86
C THR A 27 1.37 -3.72 14.42
N GLN A 28 2.21 -4.53 13.77
CA GLN A 28 2.57 -4.32 12.37
C GLN A 28 1.35 -4.35 11.42
N THR A 29 0.27 -5.04 11.79
CA THR A 29 -0.97 -5.08 11.00
C THR A 29 -1.87 -3.88 11.26
N ASP A 30 -1.53 -2.97 12.17
CA ASP A 30 -2.22 -1.70 12.41
C ASP A 30 -1.84 -0.65 11.36
N THR A 31 -2.34 -0.85 10.15
CA THR A 31 -2.18 0.08 9.04
C THR A 31 -3.47 0.89 8.88
N PRO A 32 -3.41 2.10 8.28
CA PRO A 32 -4.62 2.88 8.02
C PRO A 32 -5.70 2.11 7.23
N VAL A 33 -5.27 1.26 6.30
CA VAL A 33 -6.17 0.44 5.47
C VAL A 33 -6.86 -0.63 6.32
N SER A 34 -6.11 -1.40 7.11
CA SER A 34 -6.69 -2.45 7.95
C SER A 34 -7.59 -1.88 9.05
N ARG A 35 -7.20 -0.76 9.67
CA ARG A 35 -8.03 -0.04 10.63
C ARG A 35 -9.36 0.40 10.02
N HIS A 36 -9.33 1.05 8.86
CA HIS A 36 -10.55 1.46 8.15
C HIS A 36 -11.47 0.27 7.85
N PHE A 37 -10.91 -0.86 7.39
CA PHE A 37 -11.71 -2.05 7.10
C PHE A 37 -12.42 -2.59 8.34
N VAL A 38 -11.75 -2.58 9.50
CA VAL A 38 -12.37 -3.03 10.76
C VAL A 38 -13.40 -2.03 11.26
N GLU A 39 -13.09 -0.74 11.26
CA GLU A 39 -14.01 0.34 11.69
C GLU A 39 -15.28 0.38 10.83
N CYS A 40 -15.15 0.21 9.51
CA CYS A 40 -16.27 0.19 8.58
C CYS A 40 -16.89 -1.21 8.37
N LYS A 41 -16.46 -2.24 9.11
CA LYS A 41 -16.94 -3.62 9.01
C LYS A 41 -16.86 -4.21 7.59
N HIS A 42 -15.84 -3.83 6.84
CA HIS A 42 -15.57 -4.37 5.51
C HIS A 42 -14.83 -5.71 5.58
N ASN A 43 -15.11 -6.58 4.62
CA ASN A 43 -14.38 -7.83 4.42
C ASN A 43 -13.12 -7.58 3.57
N SER A 44 -12.00 -8.22 3.91
CA SER A 44 -10.77 -8.25 3.10
C SER A 44 -10.98 -8.59 1.60
N MET A 45 -12.02 -9.35 1.27
CA MET A 45 -12.40 -9.68 -0.12
C MET A 45 -12.91 -8.47 -0.91
N GLN A 46 -13.41 -7.44 -0.22
CA GLN A 46 -13.87 -6.18 -0.82
C GLN A 46 -12.70 -5.24 -1.16
N LEU A 47 -11.45 -5.62 -0.85
CA LEU A 47 -10.26 -4.86 -1.25
C LEU A 47 -10.13 -4.84 -2.78
N LYS A 48 -10.41 -3.67 -3.36
CA LYS A 48 -10.16 -3.34 -4.76
C LYS A 48 -8.82 -2.61 -4.87
N TRP A 49 -8.10 -2.86 -5.96
CA TRP A 49 -6.81 -2.23 -6.24
C TRP A 49 -6.74 -1.84 -7.71
N CYS A 50 -6.01 -0.76 -7.98
CA CYS A 50 -5.61 -0.34 -9.33
C CYS A 50 -4.17 0.17 -9.28
N ILE A 51 -3.47 0.04 -10.40
CA ILE A 51 -2.13 0.63 -10.56
C ILE A 51 -2.37 2.05 -11.08
N LEU A 52 -1.96 3.05 -10.30
CA LEU A 52 -2.10 4.46 -10.69
C LEU A 52 -0.90 4.93 -11.50
N ASP A 53 0.31 4.63 -11.03
CA ASP A 53 1.54 4.99 -11.70
C ASP A 53 2.64 3.97 -11.39
N GLU A 54 3.51 3.74 -12.36
CA GLU A 54 4.70 2.93 -12.16
C GLU A 54 5.79 3.85 -11.61
N ALA A 55 5.99 3.82 -10.29
CA ALA A 55 7.11 4.52 -9.70
C ALA A 55 8.42 3.96 -10.28
N LEU A 56 9.11 4.76 -11.09
CA LEU A 56 10.44 4.40 -11.61
C LEU A 56 11.29 3.91 -10.44
N PRO A 57 11.97 2.75 -10.57
CA PRO A 57 12.79 2.23 -9.49
C PRO A 57 13.78 3.31 -9.09
N PHE A 58 13.79 3.67 -7.80
CA PHE A 58 14.73 4.65 -7.26
C PHE A 58 16.13 4.27 -7.72
N ARG A 59 16.75 5.10 -8.56
CA ARG A 59 18.16 4.93 -8.90
C ARG A 59 18.93 4.94 -7.57
N ARG A 60 19.63 3.85 -7.27
CA ARG A 60 20.40 3.71 -6.02
C ARG A 60 21.32 4.93 -5.88
N GLY A 61 21.23 5.64 -4.75
CA GLY A 61 22.05 6.82 -4.45
C GLY A 61 21.30 8.10 -4.06
N GLY A 62 19.98 8.17 -4.26
CA GLY A 62 19.16 9.32 -3.84
C GLY A 62 18.62 9.20 -2.41
N ASN A 63 18.66 10.30 -1.65
CA ASN A 63 18.19 10.40 -0.26
C ASN A 63 16.79 9.79 -0.06
N ARG A 64 16.72 8.63 0.64
CA ARG A 64 15.52 7.78 0.79
C ARG A 64 14.38 8.44 1.58
N LEU A 65 14.63 9.61 2.18
CA LEU A 65 13.68 10.31 3.07
C LEU A 65 12.78 11.34 2.37
N LYS A 66 12.84 11.50 1.04
CA LYS A 66 11.96 12.47 0.36
C LYS A 66 11.08 11.77 -0.67
N LYS A 67 9.77 11.82 -0.42
CA LYS A 67 8.64 11.49 -1.32
C LYS A 67 7.92 10.15 -1.08
N THR A 68 7.77 9.71 0.16
CA THR A 68 6.50 9.10 0.56
C THR A 68 5.46 10.21 0.68
N ILE A 69 4.59 10.36 -0.31
CA ILE A 69 3.31 11.10 -0.24
C ILE A 69 3.44 12.47 0.44
N ALA A 70 4.24 13.36 -0.15
CA ALA A 70 4.19 14.80 0.10
C ALA A 70 3.84 15.53 -1.19
N THR A 71 2.69 15.17 -1.75
CA THR A 71 1.96 16.00 -2.73
C THR A 71 0.49 16.00 -2.33
N ARG A 72 0.24 16.36 -1.07
CA ARG A 72 -1.02 16.98 -0.67
C ARG A 72 -0.81 18.49 -0.82
N GLY A 73 -1.46 19.08 -1.84
CA GLY A 73 -1.72 20.51 -1.96
C GLY A 73 -0.53 21.41 -2.30
N LYS A 74 -0.34 21.67 -3.60
CA LYS A 74 -0.05 23.02 -4.12
C LYS A 74 -0.77 23.16 -5.46
N MET A 75 -2.03 23.57 -5.37
CA MET A 75 -2.68 24.32 -6.43
C MET A 75 -2.45 25.78 -6.05
N ASP A 76 -1.43 26.39 -6.64
CA ASP A 76 -1.32 27.83 -6.83
C ASP A 76 -1.15 28.04 -8.33
#